data_AF-A0A640S032-F1
#
_entry.id   AF-A0A640S032-F1
#
_cell.length_a   1.000
_cell.length_b   1.000
_cell.length_c   1.000
_cell.angle_alpha   90.00
_cell.angle_beta   90.00
_cell.angle_gamma   90.00
#
_symmetry.space_group_name_H-M   'P 1'
#
loop_
_entity.id
_entity.type
_entity.pdbx_description
1 polymer ?
#
loop_
_entity_poly.entity_id
_entity_poly.type
_entity_poly.pdbx_seq_one_letter_code
_entity_poly.pdbx_strand_id
1 'polypeptide(L)'
;MPDRPVPAQTLDRITTDALALHRALRTSITDDAHALAAWITETQDLADTALYLFRVLAHHTPHTTSADLLLLERVVHIAKAAQDAGAELAAALARAVENRRRRADAVSQRVVLVGPSPQQFIESATDLLDRIPALYHAIHRDRLIPPSPQTHQPH
;
A
#
# COMPACT_ATOMS: atom_id res chain seq x y z
N MET A 1 -7.88 19.73 -16.90
CA MET A 1 -8.63 18.63 -16.25
C MET A 1 -7.80 17.37 -16.48
N PRO A 2 -7.31 16.68 -15.44
CA PRO A 2 -6.69 15.38 -15.66
C PRO A 2 -7.76 14.43 -16.20
N ASP A 3 -7.37 13.56 -17.13
CA ASP A 3 -8.28 12.55 -17.68
C ASP A 3 -8.85 11.68 -16.55
N ARG A 4 -10.16 11.41 -16.64
CA ARG A 4 -10.82 10.55 -15.65
C ARG A 4 -10.16 9.17 -15.70
N PRO A 5 -9.74 8.61 -14.55
CA PRO A 5 -9.10 7.31 -14.50
C PRO A 5 -10.11 6.25 -14.95
N VAL A 6 -9.69 5.37 -15.86
CA VAL A 6 -10.44 4.16 -16.20
C VAL A 6 -10.24 3.18 -15.04
N PRO A 7 -11.27 2.88 -14.22
CA PRO A 7 -11.08 2.24 -12.92
C PRO A 7 -10.32 0.91 -12.97
N ALA A 8 -10.58 0.08 -13.99
CA ALA A 8 -9.87 -1.19 -14.16
C ALA A 8 -8.38 -0.98 -14.45
N GLN A 9 -8.05 -0.13 -15.43
CA GLN A 9 -6.66 0.17 -15.79
C GLN A 9 -5.90 0.80 -14.62
N THR A 10 -6.55 1.67 -13.84
CA THR A 10 -5.95 2.28 -12.65
C THR A 10 -5.67 1.24 -11.57
N LEU A 11 -6.57 0.28 -11.36
CA LEU A 11 -6.34 -0.84 -10.42
C LEU A 11 -5.19 -1.75 -10.87
N ASP A 12 -5.10 -2.05 -12.16
CA ASP A 12 -4.03 -2.86 -12.73
C ASP A 12 -2.67 -2.19 -12.51
N ARG A 13 -2.63 -0.86 -12.75
CA ARG A 13 -1.43 -0.05 -12.53
C ARG A 13 -1.04 -0.03 -11.06
N ILE A 14 -1.96 0.29 -10.14
CA ILE A 14 -1.69 0.28 -8.69
C ILE A 14 -1.12 -1.06 -8.26
N THR A 15 -1.70 -2.16 -8.75
CA THR A 15 -1.25 -3.51 -8.37
C THR A 15 0.14 -3.82 -8.94
N THR A 16 0.41 -3.42 -10.18
CA THR A 16 1.72 -3.58 -10.82
C THR A 16 2.80 -2.78 -10.08
N ASP A 17 2.51 -1.52 -9.75
CA ASP A 17 3.42 -0.63 -9.04
C ASP A 17 3.69 -1.17 -7.62
N ALA A 18 2.65 -1.65 -6.91
CA ALA A 18 2.81 -2.30 -5.59
C ALA A 18 3.71 -3.54 -5.66
N LEU A 19 3.54 -4.39 -6.68
CA LEU A 19 4.37 -5.59 -6.87
C LEU A 19 5.83 -5.24 -7.21
N ALA A 20 6.04 -4.20 -8.02
CA ALA A 20 7.37 -3.71 -8.36
C ALA A 20 8.09 -3.21 -7.09
N LEU A 21 7.41 -2.40 -6.30
CA LEU A 21 7.93 -1.87 -5.05
C LEU A 21 8.19 -2.98 -4.01
N HIS A 22 7.27 -3.92 -3.84
CA HIS A 22 7.47 -5.10 -2.98
C HIS A 22 8.74 -5.88 -3.37
N ARG A 23 8.98 -6.09 -4.67
CA ARG A 23 10.20 -6.75 -5.16
C ARG A 23 11.45 -5.92 -4.89
N ALA A 24 11.38 -4.60 -5.06
CA ALA A 24 12.48 -3.70 -4.76
C ALA A 24 12.87 -3.77 -3.27
N LEU A 25 11.89 -3.68 -2.36
CA LEU A 25 12.13 -3.80 -0.91
C LEU A 25 12.76 -5.14 -0.53
N ARG A 26 12.25 -6.24 -1.10
CA ARG A 26 12.75 -7.60 -0.79
C ARG A 26 14.18 -7.83 -1.25
N THR A 27 14.66 -7.11 -2.26
CA THR A 27 15.99 -7.29 -2.84
C THR A 27 17.02 -6.28 -2.33
N SER A 28 16.59 -5.28 -1.55
CA SER A 28 17.46 -4.19 -1.13
C SER A 28 18.13 -4.43 0.22
N ILE A 29 19.27 -3.75 0.40
CA ILE A 29 20.01 -3.68 1.65
C ILE A 29 19.64 -2.38 2.38
N THR A 30 19.43 -2.49 3.68
CA THR A 30 18.74 -1.56 4.59
C THR A 30 19.42 -0.18 4.81
N ASP A 31 20.69 -0.01 4.41
CA ASP A 31 21.52 1.13 4.86
C ASP A 31 21.50 2.36 3.92
N ASP A 32 20.79 2.31 2.79
CA ASP A 32 20.70 3.43 1.85
C ASP A 32 19.48 4.33 2.14
N ALA A 33 19.77 5.51 2.68
CA ALA A 33 18.77 6.53 2.97
C ALA A 33 18.10 7.10 1.71
N HIS A 34 18.80 7.15 0.57
CA HIS A 34 18.22 7.65 -0.67
C HIS A 34 17.22 6.64 -1.24
N ALA A 35 17.54 5.36 -1.19
CA ALA A 35 16.61 4.29 -1.56
C ALA A 35 15.35 4.31 -0.70
N LEU A 36 15.50 4.44 0.63
CA LEU A 36 14.36 4.58 1.54
C LEU A 36 13.49 5.81 1.22
N ALA A 37 14.11 6.96 0.94
CA ALA A 37 13.39 8.16 0.55
C ALA A 37 12.61 7.97 -0.77
N ALA A 38 13.22 7.33 -1.76
CA ALA A 38 12.56 7.01 -3.03
C ALA A 38 11.35 6.10 -2.83
N TRP A 39 11.48 5.03 -2.05
CA TRP A 39 10.35 4.13 -1.77
C TRP A 39 9.24 4.79 -0.96
N ILE A 40 9.57 5.71 -0.04
CA ILE A 40 8.55 6.52 0.64
C ILE A 40 7.74 7.31 -0.39
N THR A 41 8.40 7.97 -1.34
CA THR A 41 7.70 8.69 -2.42
C THR A 41 6.85 7.73 -3.27
N GLU A 42 7.37 6.56 -3.65
CA GLU A 42 6.62 5.57 -4.42
C GLU A 42 5.38 5.05 -3.66
N THR A 43 5.46 4.79 -2.34
CA THR A 43 4.29 4.42 -1.54
C THR A 43 3.26 5.54 -1.42
N GLN A 44 3.71 6.80 -1.35
CA GLN A 44 2.84 7.97 -1.31
C GLN A 44 2.09 8.16 -2.63
N ASP A 45 2.80 8.06 -3.76
CA ASP A 45 2.19 8.14 -5.10
C ASP A 45 1.15 7.03 -5.31
N LEU A 46 1.43 5.82 -4.79
CA LEU A 46 0.51 4.69 -4.84
C LEU A 46 -0.75 4.94 -4.00
N ALA A 47 -0.59 5.45 -2.78
CA ALA A 47 -1.69 5.85 -1.92
C ALA A 47 -2.55 6.94 -2.56
N ASP A 48 -1.93 7.98 -3.12
CA ASP A 48 -2.62 9.10 -3.76
C ASP A 48 -3.40 8.64 -5.00
N THR A 49 -2.82 7.75 -5.79
CA THR A 49 -3.50 7.14 -6.95
C THR A 49 -4.72 6.33 -6.51
N ALA A 50 -4.60 5.54 -5.44
CA ALA A 50 -5.72 4.76 -4.89
C ALA A 50 -6.82 5.66 -4.30
N LEU A 51 -6.45 6.73 -3.58
CA LEU A 51 -7.40 7.70 -3.05
C LEU A 51 -8.11 8.49 -4.15
N TYR A 52 -7.39 8.83 -5.22
CA TYR A 52 -7.98 9.47 -6.38
C TYR A 52 -9.02 8.57 -7.03
N LEU A 53 -8.69 7.28 -7.22
CA LEU A 53 -9.64 6.28 -7.70
C LEU A 53 -10.86 6.15 -6.79
N PHE A 54 -10.65 6.07 -5.47
CA PHE A 54 -11.73 6.03 -4.49
C PHE A 54 -12.67 7.24 -4.66
N ARG A 55 -12.12 8.45 -4.72
CA ARG A 55 -12.91 9.68 -4.90
C ARG A 55 -13.71 9.64 -6.21
N VAL A 56 -13.09 9.21 -7.31
CA VAL A 56 -13.77 9.09 -8.60
C VAL A 56 -14.92 8.10 -8.52
N LEU A 57 -14.71 6.91 -7.93
CA LEU A 57 -15.76 5.92 -7.74
C LEU A 57 -16.88 6.45 -6.85
N ALA A 58 -16.53 7.06 -5.71
CA ALA A 58 -17.46 7.60 -4.72
C ALA A 58 -18.37 8.70 -5.29
N HIS A 59 -17.88 9.53 -6.21
CA HIS A 59 -18.65 10.64 -6.77
C HIS A 59 -19.46 10.27 -8.01
N HIS A 60 -19.09 9.23 -8.75
CA HIS A 60 -19.59 9.00 -10.10
C HIS A 60 -20.27 7.65 -10.33
N THR A 61 -20.32 6.82 -9.30
CA THR A 61 -21.05 5.54 -9.33
C THR A 61 -22.24 5.67 -8.39
N PRO A 62 -23.48 5.40 -8.85
CA PRO A 62 -24.60 5.23 -7.92
C PRO A 62 -24.30 4.00 -7.05
N HIS A 63 -24.07 4.20 -5.75
CA HIS A 63 -23.72 3.14 -4.79
C HIS A 63 -24.94 2.33 -4.36
N THR A 64 -25.68 1.81 -5.34
CA THR A 64 -26.96 1.16 -5.12
C THR A 64 -26.82 -0.34 -4.89
N THR A 65 -25.62 -0.90 -5.09
CA THR A 65 -25.36 -2.33 -4.90
C THR A 65 -24.30 -2.58 -3.82
N SER A 66 -24.40 -3.72 -3.14
CA SER A 66 -23.36 -4.16 -2.19
C SER A 66 -22.00 -4.35 -2.88
N ALA A 67 -21.98 -4.70 -4.17
CA ALA A 67 -20.74 -4.83 -4.93
C ALA A 67 -20.02 -3.49 -5.12
N ASP A 68 -20.76 -2.40 -5.31
CA ASP A 68 -20.19 -1.05 -5.43
C ASP A 68 -19.59 -0.57 -4.10
N LEU A 69 -20.26 -0.87 -2.98
CA LEU A 69 -19.75 -0.56 -1.64
C LEU A 69 -18.50 -1.39 -1.29
N LEU A 70 -18.50 -2.69 -1.61
CA LEU A 70 -17.33 -3.56 -1.43
C LEU A 70 -16.14 -3.12 -2.29
N LEU A 71 -16.39 -2.62 -3.50
CA LEU A 71 -15.35 -2.03 -4.34
C LEU A 71 -14.73 -0.81 -3.67
N LEU A 72 -15.55 0.13 -3.17
CA LEU A 72 -15.06 1.32 -2.46
C LEU A 72 -14.25 0.95 -1.21
N GLU A 73 -14.74 0.01 -0.41
CA GLU A 73 -14.04 -0.51 0.76
C GLU A 73 -12.66 -1.08 0.39
N ARG A 74 -12.59 -1.87 -0.68
CA ARG A 74 -11.31 -2.46 -1.10
C ARG A 74 -10.34 -1.44 -1.64
N VAL A 75 -10.81 -0.46 -2.41
CA VAL A 75 -9.96 0.64 -2.90
C VAL A 75 -9.43 1.47 -1.73
N VAL A 76 -10.24 1.75 -0.70
CA VAL A 76 -9.75 2.47 0.48
C VAL A 76 -8.76 1.63 1.30
N HIS A 77 -8.95 0.31 1.37
CA HIS A 77 -7.98 -0.59 2.01
C HIS A 77 -6.65 -0.68 1.23
N ILE A 78 -6.68 -0.61 -0.10
CA ILE A 78 -5.46 -0.49 -0.93
C ILE A 78 -4.73 0.81 -0.59
N ALA A 79 -5.44 1.94 -0.58
CA ALA A 79 -4.84 3.23 -0.21
C ALA A 79 -4.22 3.19 1.19
N LYS A 80 -4.95 2.63 2.16
CA LYS A 80 -4.47 2.48 3.54
C LYS A 80 -3.22 1.60 3.62
N ALA A 81 -3.19 0.45 2.93
CA ALA A 81 -2.03 -0.42 2.93
C ALA A 81 -0.77 0.29 2.39
N ALA A 82 -0.93 1.10 1.35
CA ALA A 82 0.14 1.92 0.78
C ALA A 82 0.62 3.01 1.76
N GLN A 83 -0.31 3.72 2.41
CA GLN A 83 0.02 4.72 3.43
C GLN A 83 0.74 4.12 4.64
N ASP A 84 0.23 3.00 5.15
CA ASP A 84 0.83 2.29 6.28
C ASP A 84 2.25 1.82 5.90
N ALA A 85 2.45 1.29 4.69
CA ALA A 85 3.78 0.91 4.19
C ALA A 85 4.74 2.10 4.13
N GLY A 86 4.29 3.25 3.63
CA GLY A 86 5.10 4.48 3.60
C GLY A 86 5.49 4.97 5.00
N ALA A 87 4.58 4.84 5.97
CA ALA A 87 4.86 5.19 7.37
C ALA A 87 5.94 4.27 7.97
N GLU A 88 5.88 2.97 7.68
CA GLU A 88 6.91 2.01 8.11
C GLU A 88 8.27 2.31 7.47
N LEU A 89 8.31 2.65 6.18
CA LEU A 89 9.55 3.07 5.51
C LEU A 89 10.12 4.37 6.09
N ALA A 90 9.27 5.32 6.46
CA ALA A 90 9.69 6.53 7.17
C ALA A 90 10.28 6.22 8.56
N ALA A 91 9.67 5.27 9.28
CA ALA A 91 10.21 4.78 10.54
C ALA A 91 11.56 4.07 10.35
N ALA A 92 11.71 3.27 9.29
CA ALA A 92 12.97 2.64 8.90
C ALA A 92 14.08 3.68 8.66
N LEU A 93 13.78 4.73 7.88
CA LEU A 93 14.71 5.82 7.60
C LEU A 93 15.14 6.55 8.87
N ALA A 94 14.18 6.97 9.69
CA ALA A 94 14.47 7.64 10.96
C ALA A 94 15.37 6.77 11.85
N ARG A 95 15.10 5.46 11.89
CA ARG A 95 15.88 4.50 12.66
C ARG A 95 17.29 4.30 12.10
N ALA A 96 17.44 4.25 10.79
CA ALA A 96 18.75 4.12 10.13
C ALA A 96 19.63 5.35 10.41
N VAL A 97 19.06 6.56 10.33
CA VAL A 97 19.75 7.82 10.63
C VAL A 97 20.20 7.87 12.09
N GLU A 98 19.31 7.55 13.03
CA GLU A 98 19.65 7.52 14.46
C GLU A 98 20.74 6.48 14.76
N ASN A 99 20.65 5.28 14.17
CA ASN A 99 21.67 4.24 14.34
C ASN A 99 23.03 4.68 13.80
N ARG A 100 23.05 5.37 12.65
CA ARG A 100 24.27 5.93 12.07
C ARG A 100 24.87 7.00 12.99
N ARG A 101 24.05 7.91 13.52
CA ARG A 101 24.49 8.94 14.47
C ARG A 101 25.13 8.33 15.71
N ARG A 102 24.44 7.39 16.38
CA ARG A 102 24.96 6.72 17.58
C ARG A 102 26.26 5.96 17.33
N ARG A 103 26.41 5.34 16.16
CA ARG A 103 27.65 4.65 15.79
C ARG A 103 28.80 5.62 15.56
N ALA A 104 28.55 6.79 14.98
CA ALA A 104 29.56 7.83 14.80
C ALA A 104 30.01 8.44 16.14
N ASP A 105 29.08 8.61 17.08
CA ASP A 105 29.37 9.17 18.41
C ASP A 105 30.11 8.18 19.33
N ALA A 106 30.12 6.89 18.99
CA ALA A 106 30.72 5.84 19.80
C ALA A 106 32.21 5.67 19.51
N VAL A 107 33.04 6.48 20.20
CA VAL A 107 34.50 6.53 19.99
C VAL A 107 35.23 5.23 20.36
N SER A 108 34.70 4.40 21.27
CA SER A 108 35.32 3.12 21.68
C SER A 108 34.37 2.10 22.34
N GLN A 109 33.06 2.37 22.38
CA GLN A 109 32.09 1.51 23.07
C GLN A 109 31.10 0.87 22.09
N ARG A 110 30.71 -0.37 22.39
CA ARG A 110 29.71 -1.09 21.59
C ARG A 110 28.33 -0.44 21.80
N VAL A 111 27.74 0.10 20.72
CA VAL A 111 26.40 0.68 20.76
C VAL A 111 25.35 -0.42 20.81
N VAL A 112 24.52 -0.41 21.85
CA VAL A 112 23.32 -1.24 21.95
C VAL A 112 22.12 -0.46 21.40
N LEU A 113 21.47 -1.01 20.38
CA LEU A 113 20.30 -0.41 19.75
C LEU A 113 19.05 -1.13 20.26
N VAL A 114 18.19 -0.41 21.00
CA VAL A 114 16.95 -0.95 21.59
C VAL A 114 15.75 -0.53 20.73
N GLY A 115 14.84 -1.46 20.47
CA GLY A 115 13.64 -1.27 19.63
C GLY A 115 13.81 -1.87 18.24
N PRO A 116 12.80 -1.72 17.36
CA PRO A 116 12.83 -2.34 16.04
C PRO A 116 14.04 -1.87 15.23
N SER A 117 14.61 -2.80 14.46
CA SER A 117 15.64 -2.49 13.47
C SER A 117 15.00 -1.83 12.24
N PRO A 118 15.74 -1.04 11.45
CA PRO A 118 15.23 -0.53 10.17
C PRO A 118 14.74 -1.66 9.25
N GLN A 119 15.36 -2.84 9.33
CA GLN A 119 14.96 -4.02 8.55
C GLN A 119 13.59 -4.57 8.97
N GLN A 120 13.27 -4.58 10.27
CA GLN A 120 11.95 -5.01 10.74
C GLN A 120 10.82 -4.10 10.24
N PHE A 121 11.10 -2.80 10.11
CA PHE A 121 10.16 -1.86 9.50
C PHE A 121 10.00 -2.08 7.99
N ILE A 122 11.09 -2.36 7.26
CA ILE A 122 11.02 -2.71 5.83
C ILE A 122 10.23 -4.01 5.60
N GLU A 123 10.40 -5.00 6.47
CA GLU A 123 9.63 -6.25 6.45
C GLU A 123 8.14 -5.97 6.67
N SER A 124 7.79 -5.15 7.67
CA SER A 124 6.41 -4.69 7.90
C SER A 124 5.83 -3.98 6.66
N ALA A 125 6.59 -3.07 6.05
CA ALA A 125 6.18 -2.38 4.81
C ALA A 125 5.95 -3.35 3.65
N THR A 126 6.81 -4.37 3.52
CA THR A 126 6.71 -5.42 2.49
C THR A 126 5.42 -6.22 2.67
N ASP A 127 5.11 -6.65 3.89
CA ASP A 127 3.88 -7.38 4.22
C ASP A 127 2.61 -6.54 3.95
N LEU A 128 2.69 -5.23 4.16
CA LEU A 128 1.59 -4.31 3.87
C LEU A 128 1.35 -4.18 2.36
N LEU A 129 2.42 -4.08 1.55
CA LEU A 129 2.31 -4.02 0.09
C LEU A 129 1.78 -5.32 -0.52
N ASP A 130 2.11 -6.48 0.05
CA ASP A 130 1.62 -7.79 -0.41
C ASP A 130 0.09 -7.94 -0.27
N ARG A 131 -0.54 -7.14 0.60
CA ARG A 131 -2.02 -7.11 0.73
C ARG A 131 -2.70 -6.49 -0.49
N ILE A 132 -2.02 -5.63 -1.25
CA ILE A 132 -2.61 -4.90 -2.39
C ILE A 132 -3.02 -5.87 -3.51
N PRO A 133 -2.16 -6.78 -4.00
CA PRO A 133 -2.56 -7.83 -4.93
C PRO A 133 -3.71 -8.70 -4.43
N ALA A 134 -3.73 -9.05 -3.13
CA ALA A 134 -4.82 -9.84 -2.56
C ALA A 134 -6.18 -9.11 -2.63
N LEU A 135 -6.18 -7.81 -2.32
CA LEU A 135 -7.38 -6.96 -2.44
C LEU A 135 -7.83 -6.82 -3.91
N TYR A 136 -6.88 -6.63 -4.83
CA TYR A 136 -7.16 -6.59 -6.27
C TYR A 136 -7.80 -7.88 -6.78
N HIS A 137 -7.29 -9.04 -6.37
CA HIS A 137 -7.87 -10.34 -6.72
C HIS A 137 -9.28 -10.52 -6.14
N ALA A 138 -9.53 -10.03 -4.93
CA ALA A 138 -10.86 -10.04 -4.36
C ALA A 138 -11.84 -9.18 -5.17
N ILE A 139 -11.43 -7.97 -5.60
CA ILE A 139 -12.24 -7.11 -6.49
C ILE A 139 -12.62 -7.86 -7.77
N HIS A 140 -11.67 -8.55 -8.40
CA HIS A 140 -11.92 -9.32 -9.62
C HIS A 140 -12.90 -10.47 -9.38
N ARG A 141 -12.73 -11.23 -8.29
CA ARG A 141 -13.62 -12.34 -7.94
C ARG A 141 -15.07 -11.90 -7.79
N ASP A 142 -15.31 -10.81 -7.07
CA ASP A 142 -16.66 -10.36 -6.76
C ASP A 142 -17.37 -9.71 -7.96
N ARG A 143 -16.61 -9.21 -8.94
CA ARG A 143 -17.18 -8.76 -10.22
C ARG A 143 -17.54 -9.91 -11.15
N LEU A 144 -16.90 -11.07 -10.99
CA LEU A 144 -17.16 -12.26 -11.79
C LEU A 144 -18.31 -13.13 -11.24
N ILE A 145 -18.71 -12.92 -9.98
CA ILE A 145 -19.84 -13.61 -9.36
C ILE A 145 -21.04 -12.64 -9.34
N PRO A 146 -22.07 -12.83 -10.19
CA PRO A 146 -23.28 -12.03 -10.09
C PRO A 146 -23.94 -12.28 -8.72
N PRO A 147 -24.61 -11.27 -8.12
CA PRO A 147 -25.45 -11.53 -6.97
C PRO A 147 -26.53 -12.54 -7.39
N SER A 148 -26.58 -13.68 -6.72
CA SER A 148 -27.65 -14.65 -6.90
C SER A 148 -28.98 -13.90 -6.77
N PRO A 149 -29.89 -13.98 -7.77
CA PRO A 149 -31.20 -13.35 -7.64
C PRO A 149 -31.87 -13.98 -6.43
N GLN A 150 -32.19 -13.14 -5.44
CA GLN A 150 -33.00 -13.55 -4.30
C GLN A 150 -34.32 -14.08 -4.88
N THR A 151 -34.52 -15.38 -4.78
CA THR A 151 -35.80 -16.01 -5.11
C THR A 151 -36.85 -15.49 -4.13
N HIS A 152 -37.53 -14.41 -4.51
CA HIS A 152 -38.84 -14.11 -3.97
C HIS A 152 -39.79 -15.22 -4.44
N GLN A 153 -40.06 -16.19 -3.56
CA GLN A 153 -41.25 -17.02 -3.68
C GLN A 153 -42.45 -16.15 -3.32
N PRO A 154 -43.43 -15.97 -4.22
CA PRO A 154 -44.74 -15.48 -3.83
C PRO A 154 -45.51 -16.60 -3.11
N HIS A 155 -46.32 -16.17 -2.16
CA HIS A 155 -47.24 -16.97 -1.34
C HIS A 155 -48.21 -17.84 -2.14
#